data_AF-A0A0D7Q1I5-F1
#
_entry.id   AF-A0A0D7Q1I5-F1
#
_cell.length_a   1.000
_cell.length_b   1.000
_cell.length_c   1.000
_cell.angle_alpha   90.00
_cell.angle_beta   90.00
_cell.angle_gamma   90.00
#
_symmetry.space_group_name_H-M   'P 1'
#
loop_
_entity.id
_entity.type
_entity.pdbx_description
1 polymer ?
#
loop_
_entity_poly.entity_id
_entity_poly.type
_entity_poly.pdbx_seq_one_letter_code
_entity_poly.pdbx_strand_id
1 'polypeptide(L)'
;MVDTKSKWEDELGRWLKPFLDRLGHKARRRMCPLYISGLIGPGDRKSVQPMAARLAPGEYDQLHHFIADGLWDAAPLEAELLVQADRLVGGKDAVLVIDDTAMPKKGDRSVGVAPQYASSLGKTANCQTLVSLTLARGEVPVMVALRLFVPESWTSNPVRLKRAGVPVEYRAARTKPEIALAEIDRVMAAGMRFGCVLADAGYGLSAPFRQGLTTRGLAWAVGIPRHQKVYPVEVKLIWPVAGRGRPRKRHIPDVLSTAAEDMLANAKWQNVSWRNGTKGRLEARFAAVRVRTADGPPQRIKDMGQQHLPGDEAWLIGEHRTSGEKKYYLANMPAKTNLRTLAATIKARWICEQAHQQLKEELGLDHFEGRSWQGLHRHALMTMIAYAFLQHRRLAQAGRKKKNQRSTTSAEPTGRTPSHRRSHRSTTTSAMPALQKTNRRKAAA
;
A
#
# COMPACT_ATOMS: atom_id res chain seq x y z
N MET A 1 -1.00 31.44 -24.07
CA MET A 1 -0.58 30.07 -23.68
C MET A 1 0.45 30.09 -22.52
N VAL A 2 0.40 31.10 -21.65
CA VAL A 2 1.33 31.31 -20.52
C VAL A 2 0.46 31.60 -19.30
N ASP A 3 -0.02 30.57 -18.60
CA ASP A 3 -0.69 30.77 -17.28
C ASP A 3 -0.82 29.46 -16.46
N THR A 4 -0.77 28.29 -17.09
CA THR A 4 -0.94 27.01 -16.37
C THR A 4 0.35 26.47 -15.75
N LYS A 5 1.53 26.80 -16.29
CA LYS A 5 2.84 26.31 -15.79
C LYS A 5 3.22 26.96 -14.45
N SER A 6 3.13 28.29 -14.35
CA SER A 6 3.45 29.04 -13.11
C SER A 6 2.52 28.64 -11.95
N LYS A 7 1.23 28.38 -12.22
CA LYS A 7 0.23 28.18 -11.18
C LYS A 7 0.45 26.94 -10.29
N TRP A 8 0.99 25.84 -10.83
CA TRP A 8 1.23 24.62 -10.03
C TRP A 8 2.60 24.62 -9.36
N GLU A 9 3.60 25.29 -9.94
CA GLU A 9 4.93 25.45 -9.35
C GLU A 9 4.87 26.35 -8.11
N ASP A 10 4.08 27.43 -8.15
CA ASP A 10 3.81 28.29 -6.99
C ASP A 10 2.99 27.57 -5.90
N GLU A 11 2.05 26.70 -6.31
CA GLU A 11 1.33 25.82 -5.40
C GLU A 11 2.26 24.79 -4.76
N LEU A 12 3.17 24.20 -5.55
CA LEU A 12 4.19 23.28 -5.06
C LEU A 12 5.13 23.96 -4.07
N GLY A 13 5.62 25.16 -4.37
CA GLY A 13 6.50 25.92 -3.49
C GLY A 13 5.86 26.19 -2.11
N ARG A 14 4.58 26.57 -2.10
CA ARG A 14 3.82 26.75 -0.84
C ARG A 14 3.61 25.42 -0.10
N TRP A 15 3.29 24.35 -0.81
CA TRP A 15 3.09 23.03 -0.22
C TRP A 15 4.40 22.44 0.34
N LEU A 16 5.54 22.71 -0.30
CA LEU A 16 6.85 22.23 0.13
C LEU A 16 7.42 23.00 1.33
N LYS A 17 6.90 24.19 1.66
CA LYS A 17 7.44 25.05 2.72
C LYS A 17 7.77 24.28 4.02
N PRO A 18 6.87 23.46 4.59
CA PRO A 18 7.17 22.71 5.82
C PRO A 18 8.36 21.75 5.68
N PHE A 19 8.57 21.16 4.50
CA PHE A 19 9.72 20.29 4.21
C PHE A 19 11.01 21.09 4.04
N LEU A 20 10.95 22.23 3.34
CA LEU A 20 12.12 23.09 3.10
C LEU A 20 12.65 23.69 4.40
N ASP A 21 11.77 23.99 5.36
CA ASP A 21 12.14 24.47 6.69
C ASP A 21 13.00 23.43 7.46
N ARG A 22 12.91 22.13 7.10
CA ARG A 22 13.74 21.05 7.67
C ARG A 22 15.08 20.84 6.97
N LEU A 23 15.27 21.34 5.75
CA LEU A 23 16.50 21.13 4.97
C LEU A 23 17.66 22.07 5.35
N GLY A 24 17.39 23.08 6.18
CA GLY A 24 18.41 24.01 6.68
C GLY A 24 19.05 24.85 5.57
N HIS A 25 20.23 24.45 5.08
CA HIS A 25 21.07 25.25 4.18
C HIS A 25 20.36 25.69 2.89
N LYS A 26 20.61 26.94 2.44
CA LYS A 26 19.94 27.56 1.27
C LYS A 26 20.06 26.73 -0.01
N ALA A 27 21.23 26.14 -0.28
CA ALA A 27 21.45 25.30 -1.46
C ALA A 27 20.52 24.06 -1.48
N ARG A 28 20.28 23.42 -0.33
CA ARG A 28 19.40 22.25 -0.21
C ARG A 28 17.93 22.64 -0.42
N ARG A 29 17.54 23.78 0.12
CA ARG A 29 16.20 24.37 -0.08
C ARG A 29 15.92 24.76 -1.54
N ARG A 30 16.96 25.08 -2.32
CA ARG A 30 16.84 25.30 -3.77
C ARG A 30 16.71 23.98 -4.55
N MET A 31 17.49 22.96 -4.20
CA MET A 31 17.51 21.70 -4.95
C MET A 31 16.26 20.84 -4.77
N CYS A 32 15.65 20.83 -3.58
CA CYS A 32 14.49 19.99 -3.29
C CYS A 32 13.27 20.29 -4.21
N PRO A 33 12.82 21.56 -4.37
CA PRO A 33 11.72 21.87 -5.30
C PRO A 33 12.06 21.56 -6.76
N LEU A 34 13.30 21.78 -7.19
CA LEU A 34 13.74 21.44 -8.55
C LEU A 34 13.68 19.94 -8.80
N TYR A 35 14.13 19.14 -7.84
CA TYR A 35 14.09 17.68 -7.94
C TYR A 35 12.65 17.16 -8.02
N ILE A 36 11.77 17.63 -7.11
CA ILE A 36 10.36 17.23 -7.07
C ILE A 36 9.61 17.69 -8.33
N SER A 37 9.90 18.89 -8.82
CA SER A 37 9.39 19.38 -10.10
C SER A 37 9.88 18.53 -11.27
N GLY A 38 11.10 17.98 -11.18
CA GLY A 38 11.64 16.99 -12.11
C GLY A 38 10.82 15.72 -12.19
N LEU A 39 10.41 15.18 -11.03
CA LEU A 39 9.59 13.97 -10.94
C LEU A 39 8.19 14.21 -11.52
N ILE A 40 7.54 15.32 -11.15
CA ILE A 40 6.17 15.67 -11.58
C ILE A 40 6.12 16.15 -13.04
N GLY A 41 7.13 16.92 -13.45
CA GLY A 41 7.15 17.64 -14.73
C GLY A 41 7.21 16.75 -15.97
N PRO A 42 6.95 17.31 -17.16
CA PRO A 42 6.71 16.56 -18.39
C PRO A 42 7.96 15.82 -18.89
N GLY A 43 7.85 14.52 -19.19
CA GLY A 43 8.85 13.71 -19.89
C GLY A 43 9.10 12.35 -19.24
N ASP A 44 9.46 11.37 -20.07
CA ASP A 44 9.31 9.94 -19.74
C ASP A 44 10.33 9.45 -18.71
N ARG A 45 11.61 9.81 -18.86
CA ARG A 45 12.68 9.40 -17.93
C ARG A 45 12.82 10.39 -16.78
N LYS A 46 12.79 9.89 -15.55
CA LYS A 46 12.91 10.66 -14.29
C LYS A 46 14.23 10.41 -13.56
N SER A 47 15.28 9.97 -14.26
CA SER A 47 16.64 9.93 -13.69
C SER A 47 17.24 11.34 -13.64
N VAL A 48 18.31 11.52 -12.86
CA VAL A 48 18.87 12.85 -12.56
C VAL A 48 19.27 13.61 -13.82
N GLN A 49 19.93 12.96 -14.77
CA GLN A 49 20.44 13.61 -15.99
C GLN A 49 19.30 14.15 -16.88
N PRO A 50 18.28 13.36 -17.28
CA PRO A 50 17.12 13.89 -18.01
C PRO A 50 16.38 15.00 -17.27
N MET A 51 16.24 14.91 -15.95
CA MET A 51 15.58 15.96 -15.17
C MET A 51 16.40 17.26 -15.17
N ALA A 52 17.72 17.17 -14.96
CA ALA A 52 18.63 18.31 -14.98
C ALA A 52 18.62 19.00 -16.35
N ALA A 53 18.74 18.24 -17.44
CA ALA A 53 18.72 18.79 -18.80
C ALA A 53 17.43 19.57 -19.12
N ARG A 54 16.29 19.16 -18.54
CA ARG A 54 14.99 19.79 -18.78
C ARG A 54 14.72 21.02 -17.89
N LEU A 55 15.10 20.95 -16.61
CA LEU A 55 14.64 21.92 -15.60
C LEU A 55 15.75 22.77 -15.01
N ALA A 56 17.01 22.34 -15.09
CA ALA A 56 18.15 23.07 -14.55
C ALA A 56 19.42 22.77 -15.38
N PRO A 57 19.49 23.24 -16.64
CA PRO A 57 20.67 23.04 -17.47
C PRO A 57 21.93 23.54 -16.77
N GLY A 58 22.97 22.70 -16.70
CA GLY A 58 24.21 23.00 -15.99
C GLY A 58 24.20 22.67 -14.48
N GLU A 59 23.08 22.25 -13.90
CA GLU A 59 22.98 21.90 -12.47
C GLU A 59 22.92 20.38 -12.20
N TYR A 60 23.36 19.56 -13.16
CA TYR A 60 23.40 18.10 -13.01
C TYR A 60 24.11 17.67 -11.73
N ASP A 61 25.33 18.17 -11.51
CA ASP A 61 26.14 17.81 -10.35
C ASP A 61 25.48 18.21 -9.03
N GLN A 62 24.78 19.34 -9.00
CA GLN A 62 24.07 19.80 -7.81
C GLN A 62 22.86 18.92 -7.48
N LEU A 63 22.09 18.50 -8.49
CA LEU A 63 20.97 17.57 -8.31
C LEU A 63 21.43 16.17 -7.95
N HIS A 64 22.50 15.68 -8.59
CA HIS A 64 23.11 14.40 -8.26
C HIS A 64 23.63 14.41 -6.83
N HIS A 65 24.42 15.42 -6.46
CA HIS A 65 24.92 15.59 -5.11
C HIS A 65 23.77 15.70 -4.10
N PHE A 66 22.73 16.49 -4.37
CA PHE A 66 21.58 16.61 -3.47
C PHE A 66 20.97 15.25 -3.10
N ILE A 67 20.79 14.33 -4.06
CA ILE A 67 20.20 13.02 -3.78
C ILE A 67 21.23 12.00 -3.29
N ALA A 68 22.33 11.82 -4.01
CA ALA A 68 23.23 10.70 -3.80
C ALA A 68 24.17 10.90 -2.60
N ASP A 69 24.77 12.08 -2.49
CA ASP A 69 25.96 12.32 -1.65
C ASP A 69 25.79 13.50 -0.66
N GLY A 70 24.65 14.20 -0.73
CA GLY A 70 24.41 15.43 -0.01
C GLY A 70 24.41 15.21 1.51
N LEU A 71 24.91 16.18 2.25
CA LEU A 71 24.96 16.12 3.73
C LEU A 71 23.65 16.59 4.36
N TRP A 72 22.55 15.86 4.19
CA TRP A 72 21.28 16.15 4.89
C TRP A 72 20.58 14.89 5.40
N ASP A 73 19.93 15.03 6.55
CA ASP A 73 19.18 13.96 7.20
C ASP A 73 17.77 13.85 6.62
N ALA A 74 17.38 12.63 6.25
CA ALA A 74 16.06 12.34 5.71
C ALA A 74 14.98 12.27 6.80
N ALA A 75 15.35 11.95 8.04
CA ALA A 75 14.38 11.71 9.12
C ALA A 75 13.43 12.90 9.38
N PRO A 76 13.89 14.17 9.40
CA PRO A 76 12.99 15.31 9.53
C PRO A 76 11.96 15.45 8.39
N LEU A 77 12.33 15.07 7.17
CA LEU A 77 11.42 15.13 6.01
C LEU A 77 10.48 13.93 6.00
N GLU A 78 10.94 12.75 6.43
CA GLU A 78 10.08 11.59 6.66
C GLU A 78 9.02 11.92 7.72
N ALA A 79 9.40 12.55 8.84
CA ALA A 79 8.47 12.97 9.89
C ALA A 79 7.44 13.99 9.37
N GLU A 80 7.88 15.00 8.60
CA GLU A 80 6.98 15.98 7.99
C GLU A 80 6.02 15.31 6.98
N LEU A 81 6.48 14.32 6.21
CA LEU A 81 5.62 13.54 5.31
C LEU A 81 4.49 12.84 6.07
N LEU A 82 4.78 12.28 7.25
CA LEU A 82 3.74 11.64 8.10
C LEU A 82 2.70 12.65 8.58
N VAL A 83 3.14 13.85 9.00
CA VAL A 83 2.23 14.93 9.40
C VAL A 83 1.33 15.35 8.25
N GLN A 84 1.89 15.56 7.06
CA GLN A 84 1.10 15.92 5.88
C GLN A 84 0.16 14.79 5.44
N ALA A 85 0.61 13.53 5.48
CA ALA A 85 -0.23 12.38 5.16
C ALA A 85 -1.42 12.23 6.12
N ASP A 86 -1.19 12.35 7.43
CA ASP A 86 -2.26 12.32 8.43
C ASP A 86 -3.25 13.47 8.24
N ARG A 87 -2.76 14.67 7.91
CA ARG A 87 -3.63 15.81 7.61
C ARG A 87 -4.50 15.57 6.36
N LEU A 88 -3.96 14.92 5.34
CA LEU A 88 -4.67 14.67 4.09
C LEU A 88 -5.71 13.54 4.21
N VAL A 89 -5.35 12.44 4.87
CA VAL A 89 -6.13 11.19 4.83
C VAL A 89 -6.19 10.44 6.17
N GLY A 90 -5.59 10.94 7.24
CA GLY A 90 -5.59 10.29 8.56
C GLY A 90 -6.94 10.34 9.29
N GLY A 91 -7.10 9.42 10.25
CA GLY A 91 -8.22 9.31 11.20
C GLY A 91 -8.82 7.88 11.26
N LYS A 92 -9.89 7.69 12.06
CA LYS A 92 -10.42 6.36 12.43
C LYS A 92 -10.92 5.48 11.28
N ASP A 93 -11.34 6.08 10.17
CA ASP A 93 -11.81 5.42 8.95
C ASP A 93 -10.70 5.30 7.88
N ALA A 94 -9.48 5.73 8.19
CA ALA A 94 -8.33 5.50 7.35
C ALA A 94 -7.78 4.08 7.54
N VAL A 95 -7.19 3.53 6.49
CA VAL A 95 -6.50 2.24 6.52
C VAL A 95 -5.02 2.44 6.24
N LEU A 96 -4.19 1.65 6.90
CA LEU A 96 -2.75 1.57 6.63
C LEU A 96 -2.48 0.27 5.87
N VAL A 97 -2.16 0.39 4.59
CA VAL A 97 -1.93 -0.75 3.71
C VAL A 97 -0.45 -1.07 3.64
N ILE A 98 -0.10 -2.32 3.93
CA ILE A 98 1.24 -2.89 3.86
C ILE A 98 1.30 -3.79 2.63
N ASP A 99 2.33 -3.54 1.83
CA ASP A 99 2.60 -4.28 0.61
C ASP A 99 4.10 -4.12 0.28
N ASP A 100 4.60 -4.79 -0.74
CA ASP A 100 5.95 -4.54 -1.24
C ASP A 100 5.98 -4.23 -2.73
N THR A 101 7.05 -3.56 -3.14
CA THR A 101 7.20 -3.14 -4.53
C THR A 101 8.60 -3.44 -5.03
N ALA A 102 8.67 -4.24 -6.09
CA ALA A 102 9.92 -4.64 -6.71
C ALA A 102 10.31 -3.67 -7.83
N MET A 103 11.58 -3.26 -7.85
CA MET A 103 12.19 -2.41 -8.88
C MET A 103 13.25 -3.24 -9.61
N PRO A 104 12.98 -3.72 -10.83
CA PRO A 104 13.96 -4.46 -11.62
C PRO A 104 15.24 -3.66 -11.84
N LYS A 105 16.40 -4.31 -11.69
CA LYS A 105 17.71 -3.70 -11.90
C LYS A 105 18.62 -4.61 -12.73
N LYS A 106 19.51 -3.99 -13.49
CA LYS A 106 20.61 -4.68 -14.18
C LYS A 106 21.88 -4.59 -13.33
N GLY A 107 22.66 -5.67 -13.31
CA GLY A 107 23.91 -5.76 -12.55
C GLY A 107 23.73 -5.99 -11.05
N ASP A 108 24.84 -5.94 -10.30
CA ASP A 108 24.96 -6.38 -8.91
C ASP A 108 25.30 -5.25 -7.92
N ARG A 109 25.50 -4.02 -8.41
CA ARG A 109 26.06 -2.91 -7.61
C ARG A 109 25.02 -2.07 -6.86
N SER A 110 23.76 -2.08 -7.27
CA SER A 110 22.70 -1.30 -6.62
C SER A 110 22.37 -1.90 -5.25
N VAL A 111 22.33 -1.08 -4.20
CA VAL A 111 22.07 -1.53 -2.82
C VAL A 111 20.88 -2.49 -2.71
N GLY A 112 21.04 -3.62 -2.02
CA GLY A 112 19.96 -4.61 -1.82
C GLY A 112 19.46 -5.33 -3.08
N VAL A 113 20.13 -5.17 -4.23
CA VAL A 113 19.73 -5.88 -5.45
C VAL A 113 20.06 -7.37 -5.37
N ALA A 114 19.07 -8.22 -5.63
CA ALA A 114 19.24 -9.67 -5.70
C ALA A 114 18.13 -10.30 -6.55
N PRO A 115 18.29 -11.56 -7.00
CA PRO A 115 17.18 -12.36 -7.53
C PRO A 115 16.09 -12.52 -6.49
N GLN A 116 14.91 -11.94 -6.74
CA GLN A 116 13.72 -12.03 -5.89
C GLN A 116 12.48 -12.15 -6.78
N TYR A 117 11.38 -12.69 -6.23
CA TYR A 117 10.12 -12.73 -6.97
C TYR A 117 9.59 -11.31 -7.21
N ALA A 118 9.47 -10.92 -8.48
CA ALA A 118 8.95 -9.62 -8.88
C ALA A 118 7.55 -9.81 -9.46
N SER A 119 6.52 -9.47 -8.68
CA SER A 119 5.11 -9.65 -9.07
C SER A 119 4.76 -8.95 -10.39
N SER A 120 5.35 -7.78 -10.67
CA SER A 120 5.16 -7.06 -11.94
C SER A 120 5.71 -7.80 -13.16
N LEU A 121 6.66 -8.73 -12.97
CA LEU A 121 7.25 -9.54 -14.03
C LEU A 121 6.73 -10.99 -14.02
N GLY A 122 5.95 -11.38 -13.00
CA GLY A 122 5.44 -12.74 -12.80
C GLY A 122 6.53 -13.80 -12.59
N LYS A 123 7.77 -13.39 -12.29
CA LYS A 123 8.93 -14.28 -12.19
C LYS A 123 9.98 -13.77 -11.22
N THR A 124 10.91 -14.65 -10.84
CA THR A 124 12.13 -14.25 -10.17
C THR A 124 12.98 -13.41 -11.10
N ALA A 125 13.35 -12.22 -10.65
CA ALA A 125 14.18 -11.28 -11.39
C ALA A 125 15.13 -10.56 -10.43
N ASN A 126 16.24 -10.09 -10.97
CA ASN A 126 17.17 -9.26 -10.22
C ASN A 126 16.51 -7.90 -9.95
N CYS A 127 16.21 -7.61 -8.68
CA CYS A 127 15.49 -6.41 -8.29
C CYS A 127 15.86 -5.95 -6.88
N GLN A 128 15.52 -4.69 -6.60
CA GLN A 128 15.43 -4.15 -5.25
C GLN A 128 13.97 -4.21 -4.82
N THR A 129 13.70 -4.60 -3.58
CA THR A 129 12.32 -4.68 -3.05
C THR A 129 12.16 -3.70 -1.90
N LEU A 130 11.17 -2.83 -1.99
CA LEU A 130 10.82 -1.89 -0.93
C LEU A 130 9.55 -2.36 -0.23
N VAL A 131 9.61 -2.56 1.09
CA VAL A 131 8.42 -2.70 1.95
C VAL A 131 7.75 -1.34 2.04
N SER A 132 6.46 -1.30 1.75
CA SER A 132 5.70 -0.07 1.58
C SER A 132 4.56 0.04 2.57
N LEU A 133 4.36 1.25 3.10
CA LEU A 133 3.19 1.61 3.90
C LEU A 133 2.44 2.72 3.17
N THR A 134 1.15 2.51 2.90
CA THR A 134 0.25 3.48 2.26
C THR A 134 -0.89 3.81 3.20
N LEU A 135 -0.97 5.06 3.65
CA LEU A 135 -2.14 5.55 4.38
C LEU A 135 -3.22 5.93 3.38
N ALA A 136 -4.46 5.48 3.58
CA ALA A 136 -5.55 5.78 2.65
C ALA A 136 -6.87 6.02 3.37
N ARG A 137 -7.66 6.95 2.82
CA ARG A 137 -9.04 7.21 3.23
C ARG A 137 -9.89 7.45 1.99
N GLY A 138 -10.98 6.70 1.89
CA GLY A 138 -11.79 6.68 0.66
C GLY A 138 -10.97 6.19 -0.54
N GLU A 139 -10.85 7.01 -1.58
CA GLU A 139 -10.10 6.70 -2.82
C GLU A 139 -8.77 7.47 -2.96
N VAL A 140 -8.26 8.00 -1.85
CA VAL A 140 -7.03 8.79 -1.83
C VAL A 140 -5.96 8.05 -1.01
N PRO A 141 -4.99 7.43 -1.68
CA PRO A 141 -3.82 6.83 -1.03
C PRO A 141 -2.66 7.83 -0.93
N VAL A 142 -1.93 7.83 0.17
CA VAL A 142 -0.67 8.57 0.37
C VAL A 142 0.39 7.59 0.85
N MET A 143 1.49 7.48 0.12
CA MET A 143 2.63 6.62 0.48
C MET A 143 3.43 7.29 1.60
N VAL A 144 3.65 6.57 2.70
CA VAL A 144 4.28 7.10 3.92
C VAL A 144 5.59 6.39 4.31
N ALA A 145 5.84 5.21 3.74
CA ALA A 145 7.12 4.53 3.89
C ALA A 145 7.45 3.69 2.65
N LEU A 146 8.74 3.65 2.31
CA LEU A 146 9.34 2.79 1.31
C LEU A 146 10.71 2.35 1.84
N ARG A 147 10.75 1.25 2.58
CA ARG A 147 11.96 0.74 3.25
C ARG A 147 12.57 -0.42 2.48
N LEU A 148 13.86 -0.33 2.17
CA LEU A 148 14.55 -1.40 1.45
C LEU A 148 14.64 -2.68 2.28
N PHE A 149 14.19 -3.79 1.68
CA PHE A 149 14.51 -5.13 2.14
C PHE A 149 15.93 -5.49 1.69
N VAL A 150 16.80 -5.84 2.65
CA VAL A 150 18.20 -6.25 2.40
C VAL A 150 18.27 -7.78 2.41
N PRO A 151 18.46 -8.44 1.25
CA PRO A 151 18.48 -9.90 1.17
C PRO A 151 19.67 -10.52 1.91
N GLU A 152 19.58 -11.80 2.25
CA GLU A 152 20.65 -12.54 2.94
C GLU A 152 22.00 -12.51 2.20
N SER A 153 21.97 -12.52 0.86
CA SER A 153 23.16 -12.38 0.00
C SER A 153 23.85 -11.01 0.12
N TRP A 154 23.22 -10.03 0.76
CA TRP A 154 23.82 -8.76 1.16
C TRP A 154 24.23 -8.76 2.62
N THR A 155 23.38 -9.23 3.53
CA THR A 155 23.69 -9.22 4.97
C THR A 155 24.87 -10.12 5.33
N SER A 156 25.12 -11.16 4.54
CA SER A 156 26.32 -12.02 4.64
C SER A 156 27.61 -11.40 4.07
N ASN A 157 27.55 -10.20 3.48
CA ASN A 157 28.72 -9.52 2.90
C ASN A 157 28.91 -8.10 3.47
N PRO A 158 29.65 -7.96 4.59
CA PRO A 158 29.88 -6.67 5.26
C PRO A 158 30.57 -5.63 4.37
N VAL A 159 31.48 -6.06 3.49
CA VAL A 159 32.20 -5.16 2.55
C VAL A 159 31.20 -4.53 1.58
N ARG A 160 30.27 -5.32 1.05
CA ARG A 160 29.23 -4.84 0.13
C ARG A 160 28.27 -3.87 0.81
N LEU A 161 27.87 -4.15 2.05
CA LEU A 161 27.03 -3.24 2.87
C LEU A 161 27.73 -1.91 3.14
N LYS A 162 29.01 -1.96 3.55
CA LYS A 162 29.82 -0.77 3.82
C LYS A 162 29.97 0.09 2.57
N ARG A 163 30.30 -0.53 1.42
CA ARG A 163 30.45 0.17 0.14
C ARG A 163 29.15 0.85 -0.32
N ALA A 164 28.00 0.24 -0.07
CA ALA A 164 26.70 0.83 -0.40
C ALA A 164 26.20 1.82 0.65
N GLY A 165 26.92 2.01 1.77
CA GLY A 165 26.54 2.93 2.84
C GLY A 165 25.31 2.47 3.64
N VAL A 166 25.08 1.16 3.77
CA VAL A 166 23.96 0.63 4.58
C VAL A 166 24.24 0.95 6.07
N PRO A 167 23.33 1.64 6.78
CA PRO A 167 23.48 1.93 8.20
C PRO A 167 23.52 0.66 9.05
N VAL A 168 24.20 0.69 10.19
CA VAL A 168 24.51 -0.50 11.02
C VAL A 168 23.24 -1.22 11.46
N GLU A 169 22.23 -0.45 11.84
CA GLU A 169 20.91 -0.92 12.27
C GLU A 169 20.12 -1.69 11.20
N TYR A 170 20.51 -1.57 9.92
CA TYR A 170 19.92 -2.28 8.78
C TYR A 170 20.83 -3.35 8.18
N ARG A 171 21.98 -3.66 8.81
CA ARG A 171 22.90 -4.71 8.33
C ARG A 171 22.51 -6.11 8.77
N ALA A 172 21.74 -6.23 9.84
CA ALA A 172 21.21 -7.52 10.30
C ALA A 172 20.09 -8.01 9.37
N ALA A 173 20.00 -9.33 9.20
CA ALA A 173 18.92 -9.95 8.43
C ALA A 173 17.57 -9.65 9.10
N ARG A 174 16.62 -9.18 8.29
CA ARG A 174 15.23 -8.93 8.69
C ARG A 174 14.31 -9.38 7.58
N THR A 175 13.26 -10.08 7.94
CA THR A 175 12.16 -10.43 7.05
C THR A 175 11.35 -9.18 6.69
N LYS A 176 10.62 -9.23 5.57
CA LYS A 176 9.71 -8.13 5.17
C LYS A 176 8.64 -7.84 6.24
N PRO A 177 8.01 -8.83 6.90
CA PRO A 177 7.08 -8.56 7.99
C PRO A 177 7.72 -7.86 9.20
N GLU A 178 8.97 -8.18 9.56
CA GLU A 178 9.68 -7.46 10.64
C GLU A 178 9.95 -6.00 10.26
N ILE A 179 10.33 -5.74 9.00
CA ILE A 179 10.47 -4.37 8.48
C ILE A 179 9.13 -3.63 8.55
N ALA A 180 8.04 -4.29 8.13
CA ALA A 180 6.70 -3.70 8.18
C ALA A 180 6.27 -3.35 9.61
N LEU A 181 6.49 -4.23 10.60
CA LEU A 181 6.20 -3.94 12.00
C LEU A 181 7.03 -2.76 12.54
N ALA A 182 8.32 -2.69 12.19
CA ALA A 182 9.16 -1.56 12.60
C ALA A 182 8.70 -0.23 11.97
N GLU A 183 8.26 -0.24 10.70
CA GLU A 183 7.70 0.94 10.06
C GLU A 183 6.31 1.31 10.62
N ILE A 184 5.49 0.34 11.04
CA ILE A 184 4.25 0.58 11.79
C ILE A 184 4.56 1.31 13.10
N ASP A 185 5.56 0.83 13.85
CA ASP A 185 5.98 1.48 15.11
C ASP A 185 6.43 2.92 14.87
N ARG A 186 7.20 3.16 13.80
CA ARG A 186 7.65 4.51 13.42
C ARG A 186 6.47 5.45 13.13
N VAL A 187 5.48 4.99 12.35
CA VAL A 187 4.34 5.87 12.01
C VAL A 187 3.37 6.06 13.18
N MET A 188 3.24 5.07 14.07
CA MET A 188 2.48 5.21 15.32
C MET A 188 3.16 6.18 16.28
N ALA A 189 4.49 6.10 16.43
CA ALA A 189 5.27 7.03 17.25
C ALA A 189 5.16 8.49 16.77
N ALA A 190 4.95 8.69 15.47
CA ALA A 190 4.68 10.01 14.89
C ALA A 190 3.22 10.50 15.07
N GLY A 191 2.35 9.71 15.71
CA GLY A 191 0.95 10.07 15.96
C GLY A 191 0.02 9.93 14.75
N MET A 192 0.43 9.21 13.71
CA MET A 192 -0.39 9.01 12.51
C MET A 192 -1.65 8.19 12.82
N ARG A 193 -2.82 8.68 12.40
CA ARG A 193 -4.12 8.10 12.76
C ARG A 193 -4.65 7.20 11.65
N PHE A 194 -4.93 5.94 11.98
CA PHE A 194 -5.60 4.97 11.13
C PHE A 194 -6.41 3.99 11.99
N GLY A 195 -7.46 3.40 11.42
CA GLY A 195 -8.34 2.47 12.12
C GLY A 195 -8.05 0.99 11.87
N CYS A 196 -7.38 0.65 10.77
CA CYS A 196 -7.11 -0.74 10.41
C CYS A 196 -5.85 -0.90 9.56
N VAL A 197 -5.10 -1.96 9.81
CA VAL A 197 -3.95 -2.39 8.99
C VAL A 197 -4.39 -3.45 7.99
N LEU A 198 -4.04 -3.26 6.72
CA LEU A 198 -4.33 -4.20 5.65
C LEU A 198 -3.04 -4.75 5.07
N ALA A 199 -2.98 -6.05 4.77
CA ALA A 199 -1.84 -6.63 4.08
C ALA A 199 -2.24 -7.76 3.13
N ASP A 200 -1.37 -8.11 2.20
CA ASP A 200 -1.60 -9.23 1.28
C ASP A 200 -1.25 -10.59 1.92
N ALA A 201 -1.28 -11.66 1.12
CA ALA A 201 -0.96 -13.00 1.59
C ALA A 201 0.53 -13.23 1.89
N GLY A 202 1.44 -12.44 1.29
CA GLY A 202 2.88 -12.51 1.54
C GLY A 202 3.26 -12.05 2.95
N TYR A 203 2.48 -11.16 3.55
CA TYR A 203 2.59 -10.82 4.97
C TYR A 203 1.66 -11.66 5.82
N GLY A 204 0.43 -11.85 5.35
CA GLY A 204 -0.64 -12.44 6.12
C GLY A 204 -0.50 -13.94 6.37
N LEU A 205 0.42 -14.68 5.73
CA LEU A 205 0.78 -16.04 6.15
C LEU A 205 1.58 -16.08 7.46
N SER A 206 2.30 -15.01 7.80
CA SER A 206 3.19 -14.98 8.96
C SER A 206 2.39 -14.83 10.26
N ALA A 207 2.37 -15.89 11.08
CA ALA A 207 1.76 -15.85 12.41
C ALA A 207 2.40 -14.78 13.32
N PRO A 208 3.75 -14.66 13.42
CA PRO A 208 4.38 -13.58 14.18
C PRO A 208 3.97 -12.18 13.73
N PHE A 209 3.72 -11.97 12.43
CA PHE A 209 3.23 -10.69 11.92
C PHE A 209 1.82 -10.38 12.42
N ARG A 210 0.87 -11.32 12.29
CA ARG A 210 -0.50 -11.15 12.79
C ARG A 210 -0.52 -10.92 14.30
N GLN A 211 0.24 -11.71 15.06
CA GLN A 211 0.40 -11.54 16.51
C GLN A 211 1.04 -10.20 16.87
N GLY A 212 2.02 -9.74 16.09
CA GLY A 212 2.64 -8.43 16.24
C GLY A 212 1.65 -7.27 16.05
N LEU A 213 0.72 -7.38 15.10
CA LEU A 213 -0.38 -6.42 14.94
C LEU A 213 -1.35 -6.45 16.12
N THR A 214 -1.75 -7.65 16.57
CA THR A 214 -2.65 -7.83 17.72
C THR A 214 -2.05 -7.26 19.01
N THR A 215 -0.76 -7.52 19.25
CA THR A 215 -0.03 -7.03 20.45
C THR A 215 0.02 -5.51 20.50
N ARG A 216 0.03 -4.84 19.34
CA ARG A 216 -0.04 -3.38 19.21
C ARG A 216 -1.45 -2.82 19.37
N GLY A 217 -2.46 -3.67 19.66
CA GLY A 217 -3.86 -3.26 19.77
C GLY A 217 -4.48 -2.85 18.43
N LEU A 218 -3.89 -3.24 17.30
CA LEU A 218 -4.35 -2.83 15.98
C LEU A 218 -5.44 -3.77 15.46
N ALA A 219 -6.50 -3.18 14.90
CA ALA A 219 -7.40 -3.93 14.04
C ALA A 219 -6.71 -4.21 12.70
N TRP A 220 -6.85 -5.42 12.17
CA TRP A 220 -6.19 -5.84 10.94
C TRP A 220 -7.06 -6.77 10.10
N ALA A 221 -6.82 -6.74 8.78
CA ALA A 221 -7.33 -7.72 7.83
C ALA A 221 -6.24 -8.04 6.80
N VAL A 222 -5.83 -9.30 6.73
CA VAL A 222 -4.69 -9.74 5.91
C VAL A 222 -5.09 -10.88 4.98
N GLY A 223 -4.52 -10.90 3.78
CA GLY A 223 -4.66 -12.04 2.87
C GLY A 223 -4.00 -13.29 3.43
N ILE A 224 -4.50 -14.47 3.06
CA ILE A 224 -3.89 -15.75 3.41
C ILE A 224 -3.97 -16.74 2.24
N PRO A 225 -3.06 -17.73 2.18
CA PRO A 225 -3.21 -18.83 1.24
C PRO A 225 -4.41 -19.71 1.61
N ARG A 226 -5.01 -20.37 0.61
CA ARG A 226 -6.18 -21.24 0.78
C ARG A 226 -5.98 -22.38 1.78
N HIS A 227 -4.74 -22.87 1.88
CA HIS A 227 -4.35 -23.97 2.76
C HIS A 227 -3.99 -23.52 4.18
N GLN A 228 -4.11 -22.23 4.51
CA GLN A 228 -3.88 -21.73 5.87
C GLN A 228 -4.72 -22.53 6.85
N LYS A 229 -4.09 -23.09 7.88
CA LYS A 229 -4.77 -23.94 8.85
C LYS A 229 -5.53 -23.09 9.87
N VAL A 230 -6.76 -23.51 10.15
CA VAL A 230 -7.69 -22.90 11.11
C VAL A 230 -8.47 -23.99 11.85
N TYR A 231 -9.00 -23.63 13.01
CA TYR A 231 -9.93 -24.45 13.78
C TYR A 231 -11.32 -23.79 13.81
N PRO A 232 -12.41 -24.56 13.98
CA PRO A 232 -13.70 -24.01 14.37
C PRO A 232 -13.56 -23.12 15.61
N VAL A 233 -14.39 -22.09 15.75
CA VAL A 233 -14.27 -21.15 16.88
C VAL A 233 -14.52 -21.83 18.23
N GLU A 234 -15.33 -22.88 18.23
CA GLU A 234 -15.76 -23.68 19.39
C GLU A 234 -14.75 -24.75 19.82
N VAL A 235 -13.60 -24.88 19.13
CA VAL A 235 -12.57 -25.89 19.45
C VAL A 235 -12.18 -25.85 20.93
N LYS A 236 -12.07 -27.03 21.56
CA LYS A 236 -11.70 -27.17 22.97
C LYS A 236 -10.40 -27.93 23.11
N LEU A 237 -9.62 -27.55 24.12
CA LEU A 237 -8.47 -28.32 24.54
C LEU A 237 -8.90 -29.42 25.51
N ILE A 238 -8.80 -30.67 25.08
CA ILE A 238 -9.19 -31.86 25.84
C ILE A 238 -7.96 -32.64 26.30
N TRP A 239 -8.11 -33.37 27.41
CA TRP A 239 -7.15 -34.40 27.80
C TRP A 239 -7.39 -35.66 26.98
N PRO A 240 -6.45 -36.07 26.12
CA PRO A 240 -6.63 -37.29 25.32
C PRO A 240 -6.58 -38.53 26.22
N VAL A 241 -7.59 -39.40 26.08
CA VAL A 241 -7.65 -40.69 26.78
C VAL A 241 -6.52 -41.60 26.29
N ALA A 242 -5.72 -42.13 27.22
CA ALA A 242 -4.66 -43.09 26.90
C ALA A 242 -5.26 -44.50 26.77
N GLY A 243 -5.18 -45.12 25.58
CA GLY A 243 -5.67 -46.49 25.36
C GLY A 243 -4.83 -47.57 26.07
N ARG A 244 -3.51 -47.36 26.17
CA ARG A 244 -2.54 -48.12 27.00
C ARG A 244 -1.35 -47.22 27.34
N GLY A 245 -0.71 -47.43 28.50
CA GLY A 245 0.52 -46.73 28.90
C GLY A 245 0.30 -45.48 29.77
N ARG A 246 1.37 -44.68 29.95
CA ARG A 246 1.35 -43.50 30.83
C ARG A 246 0.31 -42.45 30.36
N PRO A 247 -0.42 -41.80 31.29
CA PRO A 247 -1.31 -40.68 30.96
C PRO A 247 -0.60 -39.61 30.15
N ARG A 248 -1.29 -39.06 29.15
CA ARG A 248 -0.71 -37.98 28.33
C ARG A 248 -0.61 -36.71 29.17
N LYS A 249 0.56 -36.05 29.11
CA LYS A 249 0.88 -34.85 29.91
C LYS A 249 0.44 -33.52 29.28
N ARG A 250 -0.19 -33.55 28.10
CA ARG A 250 -0.54 -32.33 27.36
C ARG A 250 -1.95 -32.43 26.78
N HIS A 251 -2.69 -31.32 26.86
CA HIS A 251 -3.97 -31.17 26.18
C HIS A 251 -3.79 -31.17 24.66
N ILE A 252 -4.81 -31.61 23.93
CA ILE A 252 -4.89 -31.50 22.47
C ILE A 252 -6.24 -30.90 22.06
N PRO A 253 -6.36 -30.32 20.86
CA PRO A 253 -7.65 -29.98 20.28
C PRO A 253 -8.55 -31.21 20.14
N ASP A 254 -9.84 -31.06 20.46
CA ASP A 254 -10.86 -32.07 20.23
C ASP A 254 -11.10 -32.35 18.73
N VAL A 255 -10.95 -31.32 17.91
CA VAL A 255 -10.98 -31.39 16.44
C VAL A 255 -9.65 -30.96 15.82
N LEU A 256 -9.27 -31.58 14.70
CA LEU A 256 -8.07 -31.20 13.95
C LEU A 256 -8.29 -29.90 13.17
N SER A 257 -7.21 -29.15 12.94
CA SER A 257 -7.26 -27.99 12.06
C SER A 257 -7.55 -28.39 10.62
N THR A 258 -8.34 -27.57 9.92
CA THR A 258 -8.63 -27.74 8.49
C THR A 258 -8.10 -26.57 7.68
N ALA A 259 -8.05 -26.70 6.35
CA ALA A 259 -7.68 -25.59 5.48
C ALA A 259 -8.79 -24.51 5.48
N ALA A 260 -8.38 -23.25 5.30
CA ALA A 260 -9.29 -22.12 5.22
C ALA A 260 -10.36 -22.29 4.12
N GLU A 261 -10.00 -22.89 2.98
CA GLU A 261 -10.98 -23.17 1.92
C GLU A 261 -12.03 -24.20 2.33
N ASP A 262 -11.63 -25.27 2.99
CA ASP A 262 -12.52 -26.35 3.46
C ASP A 262 -13.47 -25.83 4.55
N MET A 263 -12.97 -24.98 5.44
CA MET A 263 -13.78 -24.32 6.48
C MET A 263 -14.91 -23.47 5.87
N LEU A 264 -14.70 -22.89 4.68
CA LEU A 264 -15.67 -22.06 3.99
C LEU A 264 -16.54 -22.82 2.98
N ALA A 265 -16.30 -24.12 2.77
CA ALA A 265 -17.00 -24.92 1.77
C ALA A 265 -18.53 -24.89 1.96
N ASN A 266 -18.97 -24.97 3.23
CA ASN A 266 -20.39 -24.97 3.61
C ASN A 266 -20.90 -23.61 4.11
N ALA A 267 -20.10 -22.55 3.99
CA ALA A 267 -20.49 -21.23 4.47
C ALA A 267 -21.57 -20.58 3.58
N LYS A 268 -22.37 -19.67 4.15
CA LYS A 268 -23.37 -18.92 3.40
C LYS A 268 -22.72 -17.80 2.56
N TRP A 269 -22.60 -18.05 1.26
CA TRP A 269 -22.06 -17.08 0.30
C TRP A 269 -23.11 -16.06 -0.16
N GLN A 270 -22.78 -14.77 -0.12
CA GLN A 270 -23.66 -13.66 -0.48
C GLN A 270 -23.00 -12.73 -1.49
N ASN A 271 -23.79 -12.19 -2.42
CA ASN A 271 -23.32 -11.11 -3.30
C ASN A 271 -23.20 -9.82 -2.48
N VAL A 272 -22.00 -9.25 -2.43
CA VAL A 272 -21.73 -8.00 -1.71
C VAL A 272 -21.16 -6.99 -2.67
N SER A 273 -21.77 -5.80 -2.69
CA SER A 273 -21.19 -4.61 -3.32
C SER A 273 -20.60 -3.69 -2.26
N TRP A 274 -19.39 -3.18 -2.52
CA TRP A 274 -18.64 -2.36 -1.56
C TRP A 274 -18.26 -0.97 -2.08
N ARG A 275 -18.24 -0.74 -3.40
CA ARG A 275 -17.93 0.58 -3.99
C ARG A 275 -18.52 0.72 -5.40
N ASN A 276 -18.70 1.95 -5.86
CA ASN A 276 -18.87 2.26 -7.28
C ASN A 276 -17.49 2.37 -7.94
N GLY A 277 -17.23 1.54 -8.95
CA GLY A 277 -16.09 1.68 -9.85
C GLY A 277 -16.46 2.52 -11.07
N THR A 278 -15.46 2.78 -11.92
CA THR A 278 -15.67 3.52 -13.19
C THR A 278 -16.58 2.80 -14.18
N LYS A 279 -16.68 1.47 -14.06
CA LYS A 279 -17.54 0.60 -14.91
C LYS A 279 -18.82 0.13 -14.21
N GLY A 280 -19.20 0.74 -13.08
CA GLY A 280 -20.37 0.35 -12.28
C GLY A 280 -20.00 -0.18 -10.89
N ARG A 281 -21.00 -0.72 -10.18
CA ARG A 281 -20.81 -1.25 -8.82
C ARG A 281 -19.82 -2.42 -8.83
N LEU A 282 -18.80 -2.33 -7.98
CA LEU A 282 -17.89 -3.45 -7.74
C LEU A 282 -18.59 -4.43 -6.80
N GLU A 283 -18.73 -5.66 -7.27
CA GLU A 283 -19.40 -6.75 -6.57
C GLU A 283 -18.66 -8.08 -6.74
N ALA A 284 -18.82 -8.94 -5.74
CA ALA A 284 -18.27 -10.29 -5.69
C ALA A 284 -19.06 -11.09 -4.64
N ARG A 285 -18.87 -12.42 -4.65
CA ARG A 285 -19.47 -13.28 -3.62
C ARG A 285 -18.53 -13.38 -2.44
N PHE A 286 -19.05 -13.18 -1.23
CA PHE A 286 -18.29 -13.32 0.00
C PHE A 286 -18.98 -14.27 0.97
N ALA A 287 -18.17 -14.94 1.78
CA ALA A 287 -18.60 -15.65 2.97
C ALA A 287 -17.66 -15.28 4.12
N ALA A 288 -18.17 -15.27 5.34
CA ALA A 288 -17.35 -15.08 6.53
C ALA A 288 -17.84 -15.97 7.67
N VAL A 289 -16.90 -16.56 8.39
CA VAL A 289 -17.14 -17.39 9.58
C VAL A 289 -16.14 -17.03 10.66
N ARG A 290 -16.50 -17.25 11.93
CA ARG A 290 -15.55 -17.11 13.05
C ARG A 290 -14.74 -18.39 13.17
N VAL A 291 -13.44 -18.24 13.39
CA VAL A 291 -12.47 -19.34 13.52
C VAL A 291 -11.45 -19.02 14.59
N ARG A 292 -10.67 -20.02 14.99
CA ARG A 292 -9.37 -19.80 15.64
C ARG A 292 -8.25 -20.08 14.67
N THR A 293 -7.25 -19.20 14.62
CA THR A 293 -6.09 -19.46 13.75
C THR A 293 -5.26 -20.61 14.29
N ALA A 294 -4.64 -21.43 13.44
CA ALA A 294 -3.71 -22.47 13.89
C ALA A 294 -2.30 -21.87 14.08
N ASP A 295 -2.17 -20.93 15.00
CA ASP A 295 -0.95 -20.15 15.26
C ASP A 295 -0.40 -20.30 16.68
N GLY A 296 -1.06 -21.13 17.51
CA GLY A 296 -0.61 -21.41 18.87
C GLY A 296 0.70 -22.21 18.89
N PRO A 297 1.26 -22.45 20.09
CA PRO A 297 2.50 -23.20 20.23
C PRO A 297 2.42 -24.56 19.50
N PRO A 298 3.47 -24.96 18.75
CA PRO A 298 3.49 -26.24 18.08
C PRO A 298 3.54 -27.38 19.10
N GLN A 299 2.72 -28.40 18.86
CA GLN A 299 2.68 -29.61 19.66
C GLN A 299 2.36 -30.82 18.77
N ARG A 300 2.86 -32.00 19.18
CA ARG A 300 2.39 -33.26 18.61
C ARG A 300 0.90 -33.48 18.94
N ILE A 301 0.07 -33.66 17.91
CA ILE A 301 -1.38 -33.90 18.05
C ILE A 301 -1.71 -35.29 17.52
N LYS A 302 -2.15 -36.20 18.41
CA LYS A 302 -2.44 -37.60 18.07
C LYS A 302 -1.23 -38.28 17.37
N ASP A 303 -1.46 -38.93 16.26
CA ASP A 303 -0.50 -39.59 15.36
C ASP A 303 0.19 -38.60 14.39
N MET A 304 -0.35 -37.39 14.25
CA MET A 304 0.25 -36.32 13.44
C MET A 304 1.55 -35.80 14.09
N GLY A 305 2.42 -35.24 13.26
CA GLY A 305 3.65 -34.57 13.69
C GLY A 305 3.39 -33.28 14.49
N GLN A 306 4.36 -32.36 14.48
CA GLN A 306 4.19 -31.05 15.11
C GLN A 306 3.10 -30.26 14.37
N GLN A 307 2.04 -29.91 15.08
CA GLN A 307 0.92 -29.11 14.59
C GLN A 307 0.71 -27.93 15.53
N HIS A 308 0.29 -26.79 14.99
CA HIS A 308 0.00 -25.62 15.80
C HIS A 308 -1.33 -25.77 16.54
N LEU A 309 -1.31 -25.44 17.84
CA LEU A 309 -2.53 -25.36 18.64
C LEU A 309 -3.43 -24.19 18.20
N PRO A 310 -4.73 -24.20 18.56
CA PRO A 310 -5.61 -23.06 18.34
C PRO A 310 -5.06 -21.79 19.00
N GLY A 311 -5.00 -20.71 18.23
CA GLY A 311 -4.62 -19.38 18.66
C GLY A 311 -5.83 -18.48 18.85
N ASP A 312 -5.65 -17.21 18.50
CA ASP A 312 -6.65 -16.18 18.67
C ASP A 312 -7.84 -16.38 17.72
N GLU A 313 -8.99 -15.87 18.18
CA GLU A 313 -10.20 -15.84 17.37
C GLU A 313 -10.10 -14.76 16.29
N ALA A 314 -10.51 -15.12 15.08
CA ALA A 314 -10.53 -14.23 13.93
C ALA A 314 -11.74 -14.50 13.05
N TRP A 315 -12.08 -13.53 12.21
CA TRP A 315 -12.89 -13.76 11.02
C TRP A 315 -12.04 -14.44 9.96
N LEU A 316 -12.55 -15.54 9.39
CA LEU A 316 -12.11 -16.09 8.12
C LEU A 316 -13.07 -15.62 7.04
N ILE A 317 -12.57 -14.93 6.02
CA ILE A 317 -13.35 -14.38 4.91
C ILE A 317 -12.91 -15.02 3.60
N GLY A 318 -13.87 -15.49 2.82
CA GLY A 318 -13.68 -15.92 1.44
C GLY A 318 -14.23 -14.89 0.45
N GLU A 319 -13.54 -14.72 -0.67
CA GLU A 319 -13.96 -13.92 -1.84
C GLU A 319 -13.96 -14.82 -3.08
N HIS A 320 -15.09 -14.89 -3.76
CA HIS A 320 -15.22 -15.49 -5.09
C HIS A 320 -15.41 -14.39 -6.12
N ARG A 321 -14.43 -14.25 -7.01
CA ARG A 321 -14.46 -13.27 -8.11
C ARG A 321 -15.19 -13.84 -9.31
N THR A 322 -15.70 -12.94 -10.15
CA THR A 322 -16.32 -13.31 -11.44
C THR A 322 -15.34 -14.02 -12.39
N SER A 323 -14.03 -13.82 -12.23
CA SER A 323 -12.98 -14.54 -12.95
C SER A 323 -12.81 -16.01 -12.55
N GLY A 324 -13.52 -16.48 -11.51
CA GLY A 324 -13.31 -17.80 -10.91
C GLY A 324 -12.18 -17.85 -9.87
N GLU A 325 -11.39 -16.77 -9.73
CA GLU A 325 -10.36 -16.66 -8.69
C GLU A 325 -10.99 -16.60 -7.30
N LYS A 326 -10.48 -17.44 -6.38
CA LYS A 326 -10.86 -17.46 -4.97
C LYS A 326 -9.75 -16.84 -4.11
N LYS A 327 -10.12 -15.97 -3.19
CA LYS A 327 -9.19 -15.38 -2.20
C LYS A 327 -9.69 -15.58 -0.79
N TYR A 328 -8.75 -15.64 0.14
CA TYR A 328 -9.01 -15.89 1.54
C TYR A 328 -8.29 -14.84 2.39
N TYR A 329 -8.91 -14.47 3.50
CA TYR A 329 -8.43 -13.42 4.38
C TYR A 329 -8.72 -13.78 5.84
N LEU A 330 -7.86 -13.31 6.75
CA LEU A 330 -8.12 -13.31 8.19
C LEU A 330 -8.29 -11.87 8.67
N ALA A 331 -9.17 -11.64 9.65
CA ALA A 331 -9.31 -10.34 10.30
C ALA A 331 -9.67 -10.44 11.78
N ASN A 332 -9.06 -9.64 12.66
CA ASN A 332 -9.37 -9.62 14.10
C ASN A 332 -10.50 -8.64 14.47
N MET A 333 -11.38 -8.32 13.53
CA MET A 333 -12.48 -7.37 13.73
C MET A 333 -13.51 -7.87 14.77
N PRO A 334 -14.27 -6.96 15.42
CA PRO A 334 -15.28 -7.35 16.41
C PRO A 334 -16.26 -8.41 15.91
N ALA A 335 -16.74 -9.29 16.80
CA ALA A 335 -17.66 -10.38 16.45
C ALA A 335 -19.00 -9.92 15.86
N LYS A 336 -19.40 -8.67 16.12
CA LYS A 336 -20.62 -8.06 15.57
C LYS A 336 -20.42 -7.42 14.19
N THR A 337 -19.21 -7.50 13.61
CA THR A 337 -18.92 -6.89 12.30
C THR A 337 -19.69 -7.62 11.21
N ASN A 338 -20.47 -6.87 10.42
CA ASN A 338 -21.24 -7.46 9.32
C ASN A 338 -20.36 -7.76 8.09
N LEU A 339 -20.85 -8.66 7.23
CA LEU A 339 -20.13 -9.12 6.04
C LEU A 339 -19.78 -7.98 5.07
N ARG A 340 -20.65 -6.96 4.92
CA ARG A 340 -20.37 -5.81 4.05
C ARG A 340 -19.19 -4.99 4.55
N THR A 341 -19.08 -4.76 5.86
CA THR A 341 -17.96 -4.05 6.47
C THR A 341 -16.66 -4.84 6.32
N LEU A 342 -16.69 -6.16 6.53
CA LEU A 342 -15.52 -7.03 6.30
C LEU A 342 -15.06 -6.96 4.84
N ALA A 343 -15.98 -7.12 3.89
CA ALA A 343 -15.69 -7.03 2.47
C ALA A 343 -15.12 -5.65 2.10
N ALA A 344 -15.76 -4.55 2.52
CA ALA A 344 -15.28 -3.20 2.24
C ALA A 344 -13.86 -2.95 2.78
N THR A 345 -13.57 -3.45 3.99
CA THR A 345 -12.26 -3.34 4.64
C THR A 345 -11.18 -4.05 3.83
N ILE A 346 -11.39 -5.33 3.50
CA ILE A 346 -10.42 -6.12 2.70
C ILE A 346 -10.20 -5.49 1.32
N LYS A 347 -11.27 -4.99 0.69
CA LYS A 347 -11.20 -4.42 -0.66
C LYS A 347 -10.56 -3.03 -0.68
N ALA A 348 -10.44 -2.35 0.45
CA ALA A 348 -9.70 -1.10 0.55
C ALA A 348 -8.19 -1.28 0.30
N ARG A 349 -7.65 -2.51 0.43
CA ARG A 349 -6.24 -2.83 0.11
C ARG A 349 -5.86 -2.45 -1.33
N TRP A 350 -6.78 -2.62 -2.29
CA TRP A 350 -6.51 -2.40 -3.72
C TRP A 350 -6.00 -0.98 -4.05
N ILE A 351 -6.22 -0.02 -3.15
CA ILE A 351 -5.77 1.35 -3.32
C ILE A 351 -4.23 1.50 -3.33
N CYS A 352 -3.48 0.58 -2.71
CA CYS A 352 -2.02 0.61 -2.71
C CYS A 352 -1.44 0.21 -4.08
N GLU A 353 -2.08 -0.71 -4.81
CA GLU A 353 -1.63 -1.14 -6.13
C GLU A 353 -1.61 0.05 -7.11
N GLN A 354 -2.64 0.88 -7.05
CA GLN A 354 -2.69 2.13 -7.81
C GLN A 354 -1.56 3.09 -7.40
N ALA A 355 -1.28 3.22 -6.10
CA ALA A 355 -0.22 4.10 -5.61
C ALA A 355 1.17 3.67 -6.10
N HIS A 356 1.48 2.36 -6.03
CA HIS A 356 2.73 1.83 -6.58
C HIS A 356 2.86 2.06 -8.07
N GLN A 357 1.79 1.84 -8.82
CA GLN A 357 1.79 2.06 -10.27
C GLN A 357 2.12 3.52 -10.59
N GLN A 358 1.46 4.48 -9.94
CA GLN A 358 1.71 5.90 -10.15
C GLN A 358 3.13 6.31 -9.73
N LEU A 359 3.62 5.78 -8.59
CA LEU A 359 4.98 6.05 -8.13
C LEU A 359 6.03 5.59 -9.15
N LYS A 360 5.83 4.44 -9.81
CA LYS A 360 6.76 3.92 -10.84
C LYS A 360 6.57 4.61 -12.18
N GLU A 361 5.37 4.52 -12.74
CA GLU A 361 5.09 4.91 -14.13
C GLU A 361 5.08 6.44 -14.30
N GLU A 362 4.59 7.19 -13.32
CA GLU A 362 4.44 8.65 -13.45
C GLU A 362 5.57 9.42 -12.75
N LEU A 363 6.00 8.95 -11.58
CA LEU A 363 6.99 9.64 -10.74
C LEU A 363 8.39 9.02 -10.78
N GLY A 364 8.56 7.89 -11.47
CA GLY A 364 9.87 7.29 -11.73
C GLY A 364 10.59 6.75 -10.51
N LEU A 365 9.88 6.18 -9.53
CA LEU A 365 10.46 5.50 -8.37
C LEU A 365 11.54 4.48 -8.75
N ASP A 366 11.37 3.79 -9.87
CA ASP A 366 12.30 2.79 -10.40
C ASP A 366 13.37 3.36 -11.35
N HIS A 367 13.32 4.66 -11.67
CA HIS A 367 14.26 5.38 -12.52
C HIS A 367 15.55 5.80 -11.79
N PHE A 368 15.65 5.60 -10.48
CA PHE A 368 16.89 5.88 -9.75
C PHE A 368 18.04 4.98 -10.20
N GLU A 369 19.17 5.59 -10.53
CA GLU A 369 20.36 4.92 -11.09
C GLU A 369 21.54 4.84 -10.11
N GLY A 370 21.41 5.47 -8.93
CA GLY A 370 22.44 5.44 -7.90
C GLY A 370 22.54 4.09 -7.19
N ARG A 371 23.66 3.89 -6.50
CA ARG A 371 24.02 2.60 -5.90
C ARG A 371 23.96 2.60 -4.37
N SER A 372 23.87 3.78 -3.74
CA SER A 372 23.94 3.94 -2.29
C SER A 372 22.58 3.77 -1.62
N TRP A 373 22.60 3.33 -0.36
CA TRP A 373 21.45 3.28 0.54
C TRP A 373 20.77 4.64 0.66
N GLN A 374 21.56 5.68 0.93
CA GLN A 374 21.07 7.03 1.14
C GLN A 374 20.42 7.58 -0.13
N GLY A 375 21.08 7.45 -1.29
CA GLY A 375 20.55 7.93 -2.55
C GLY A 375 19.22 7.28 -2.91
N LEU A 376 19.08 5.97 -2.70
CA LEU A 376 17.83 5.26 -2.93
C LEU A 376 16.70 5.76 -2.02
N HIS A 377 16.94 5.84 -0.72
CA HIS A 377 15.91 6.27 0.24
C HIS A 377 15.54 7.74 0.08
N ARG A 378 16.49 8.61 -0.28
CA ARG A 378 16.20 10.03 -0.59
C ARG A 378 15.40 10.18 -1.87
N HIS A 379 15.73 9.44 -2.93
CA HIS A 379 14.90 9.41 -4.13
C HIS A 379 13.49 8.92 -3.81
N ALA A 380 13.36 7.80 -3.10
CA ALA A 380 12.06 7.27 -2.68
C ALA A 380 11.26 8.30 -1.86
N LEU A 381 11.90 9.01 -0.93
CA LEU A 381 11.28 10.08 -0.15
C LEU A 381 10.82 11.25 -1.03
N MET A 382 11.63 11.71 -1.98
CA MET A 382 11.22 12.77 -2.91
C MET A 382 10.02 12.32 -3.76
N THR A 383 9.99 11.07 -4.21
CA THR A 383 8.87 10.49 -4.96
C THR A 383 7.61 10.39 -4.10
N MET A 384 7.72 10.01 -2.82
CA MET A 384 6.58 10.01 -1.88
C MET A 384 6.03 11.41 -1.61
N ILE A 385 6.92 12.40 -1.42
CA ILE A 385 6.56 13.81 -1.25
C ILE A 385 5.85 14.34 -2.52
N ALA A 386 6.40 14.08 -3.71
CA ALA A 386 5.76 14.41 -4.97
C ALA A 386 4.36 13.78 -5.08
N TYR A 387 4.22 12.51 -4.69
CA TYR A 387 2.94 11.81 -4.71
C TYR A 387 1.92 12.43 -3.74
N ALA A 388 2.33 12.76 -2.52
CA ALA A 388 1.49 13.41 -1.52
C ALA A 388 0.97 14.77 -2.02
N PHE A 389 1.80 15.54 -2.73
CA PHE A 389 1.38 16.79 -3.39
C PHE A 389 0.29 16.55 -4.45
N LEU A 390 0.43 15.53 -5.29
CA LEU A 390 -0.59 15.20 -6.29
C LEU A 390 -1.93 14.83 -5.63
N GLN A 391 -1.89 14.12 -4.51
CA GLN A 391 -3.11 13.81 -3.74
C GLN A 391 -3.71 15.04 -3.07
N HIS A 392 -2.87 15.94 -2.53
CA HIS A 392 -3.31 17.23 -2.01
C HIS A 392 -4.10 18.02 -3.06
N ARG A 393 -3.59 18.09 -4.30
CA ARG A 393 -4.28 18.74 -5.41
C ARG A 393 -5.57 18.02 -5.81
N ARG A 394 -5.56 16.69 -5.85
CA ARG A 394 -6.74 15.86 -6.15
C ARG A 394 -7.88 16.14 -5.15
N LEU A 395 -7.55 16.20 -3.86
CA LEU A 395 -8.51 16.52 -2.80
C LEU A 395 -9.03 17.96 -2.93
N ALA A 396 -8.17 18.94 -3.20
CA ALA A 396 -8.57 20.33 -3.40
C ALA A 396 -9.53 20.49 -4.59
N GLN A 397 -9.27 19.81 -5.71
CA GLN A 397 -10.14 19.83 -6.89
C GLN A 397 -11.49 19.17 -6.61
N ALA A 398 -11.52 18.04 -5.91
CA ALA A 398 -12.75 17.37 -5.52
C ALA A 398 -13.60 18.24 -4.57
N GLY A 399 -12.96 18.91 -3.62
CA GLY A 399 -13.61 19.86 -2.71
C GLY A 399 -14.23 21.06 -3.45
N ARG A 400 -13.51 21.63 -4.42
CA ARG A 400 -14.03 22.73 -5.27
C ARG A 400 -15.24 22.30 -6.09
N LYS A 401 -15.22 21.10 -6.70
CA LYS A 401 -16.39 20.57 -7.45
C LYS A 401 -17.62 20.41 -6.54
N LYS A 402 -17.45 19.89 -5.32
CA LYS A 402 -18.55 19.79 -4.33
C LYS A 402 -19.08 21.16 -3.88
N LYS A 403 -18.19 22.15 -3.70
CA LYS A 403 -18.59 23.52 -3.32
C LYS A 403 -19.36 24.22 -4.45
N ASN A 404 -18.92 24.06 -5.70
CA ASN A 404 -19.62 24.62 -6.87
C ASN A 404 -20.99 23.97 -7.11
N GLN A 405 -21.17 22.68 -6.79
CA GLN A 405 -22.49 22.03 -6.82
C GLN A 405 -23.45 22.52 -5.72
N ARG A 406 -22.94 23.02 -4.58
CA ARG A 406 -23.74 23.65 -3.52
C ARG A 406 -24.03 25.13 -3.78
N SER A 407 -23.44 25.71 -4.83
CA SER A 407 -23.53 27.12 -5.21
C SER A 407 -24.47 27.35 -6.40
N THR A 408 -25.54 26.56 -6.52
CA THR A 408 -26.71 27.01 -7.29
C THR A 408 -27.49 27.95 -6.39
N THR A 409 -27.36 29.24 -6.68
CA THR A 409 -28.15 30.34 -6.13
C THR A 409 -29.63 29.94 -6.07
N SER A 410 -30.25 30.12 -4.91
CA SER A 410 -31.70 30.10 -4.78
C SER A 410 -32.28 31.12 -5.75
N ALA A 411 -32.96 30.66 -6.79
CA ALA A 411 -33.82 31.53 -7.57
C ALA A 411 -35.02 31.87 -6.69
N GLU A 412 -35.22 33.15 -6.41
CA GLU A 412 -36.43 33.67 -5.78
C GLU A 412 -37.66 33.27 -6.61
N PRO A 413 -38.78 32.91 -5.98
CA PRO A 413 -40.00 32.56 -6.68
C PRO A 413 -40.69 33.83 -7.17
N THR A 414 -40.52 34.18 -8.44
CA THR A 414 -41.39 35.16 -9.10
C THR A 414 -42.68 34.48 -9.57
N GLY A 415 -43.82 35.11 -9.28
CA GLY A 415 -45.14 34.52 -9.27
C GLY A 415 -45.77 34.14 -10.63
N ARG A 416 -46.88 33.39 -10.50
CA ARG A 416 -47.91 33.04 -11.51
C ARG A 416 -48.31 34.28 -12.34
N THR A 417 -48.58 34.25 -13.66
CA THR A 417 -49.42 33.38 -14.54
C THR A 417 -49.30 33.95 -16.00
N PRO A 418 -49.97 33.47 -17.09
CA PRO A 418 -50.58 32.17 -17.43
C PRO A 418 -50.14 31.60 -18.80
N SER A 419 -50.68 30.41 -19.09
CA SER A 419 -50.55 29.51 -20.25
C SER A 419 -50.20 30.07 -21.64
N HIS A 420 -49.22 29.42 -22.30
CA HIS A 420 -49.33 29.10 -23.73
C HIS A 420 -48.77 27.71 -24.03
N ARG A 421 -49.62 26.85 -24.61
CA ARG A 421 -49.25 25.55 -25.18
C ARG A 421 -48.36 25.75 -26.40
N ARG A 422 -47.17 25.13 -26.42
CA ARG A 422 -46.51 24.78 -27.67
C ARG A 422 -45.74 23.46 -27.54
N SER A 423 -46.14 22.53 -28.40
CA SER A 423 -45.51 21.23 -28.66
C SER A 423 -44.16 21.43 -29.36
N HIS A 424 -43.09 20.75 -28.91
CA HIS A 424 -42.31 19.77 -29.70
C HIS A 424 -40.89 19.48 -29.15
N ARG A 425 -40.62 18.17 -29.03
CA ARG A 425 -39.45 17.40 -29.52
C ARG A 425 -38.07 17.48 -28.81
N SER A 426 -37.73 16.32 -28.24
CA SER A 426 -36.43 15.65 -28.06
C SER A 426 -35.17 16.31 -28.61
N THR A 427 -34.12 16.39 -27.79
CA THR A 427 -32.73 16.14 -28.22
C THR A 427 -31.90 15.51 -27.08
N THR A 428 -31.40 14.32 -27.38
CA THR A 428 -30.31 13.59 -26.74
C THR A 428 -29.03 14.42 -26.69
N THR A 429 -28.39 14.52 -25.53
CA THR A 429 -27.05 15.14 -25.42
C THR A 429 -25.96 14.07 -25.59
N SER A 430 -25.15 14.31 -26.62
CA SER A 430 -24.10 13.45 -27.16
C SER A 430 -22.92 13.28 -26.21
N ALA A 431 -22.41 12.06 -26.15
CA ALA A 431 -21.11 11.71 -25.56
C ALA A 431 -19.98 12.09 -26.53
N MET A 432 -18.92 12.72 -26.01
CA MET A 432 -17.66 12.95 -26.73
C MET A 432 -16.58 11.97 -26.27
N PRO A 433 -15.61 11.61 -27.14
CA PRO A 433 -15.12 10.23 -27.28
C PRO A 433 -13.77 9.98 -26.59
N ALA A 434 -13.52 8.70 -26.30
CA ALA A 434 -12.25 8.18 -25.83
C ALA A 434 -11.20 8.13 -26.96
N LEU A 435 -9.99 8.59 -26.65
CA LEU A 435 -8.79 8.48 -27.51
C LEU A 435 -8.45 7.00 -27.79
N GLN A 436 -8.26 6.70 -29.08
CA GLN A 436 -7.94 5.38 -29.63
C GLN A 436 -6.55 4.89 -29.21
N LYS A 437 -6.49 3.61 -28.81
CA LYS A 437 -5.24 2.84 -28.65
C LYS A 437 -4.81 2.31 -30.02
N THR A 438 -3.66 2.74 -30.53
CA THR A 438 -3.00 2.08 -31.66
C THR A 438 -2.37 0.77 -31.22
N ASN A 439 -2.98 -0.33 -31.66
CA ASN A 439 -2.39 -1.66 -31.71
C ASN A 439 -1.24 -1.67 -32.74
N ARG A 440 -0.06 -2.14 -32.36
CA ARG A 440 0.90 -2.72 -33.30
C ARG A 440 1.27 -4.12 -32.82
N ARG A 441 0.78 -5.12 -33.55
CA ARG A 441 1.34 -6.48 -33.56
C ARG A 441 1.74 -6.84 -35.00
N LYS A 442 2.98 -7.31 -35.09
CA LYS A 442 3.58 -8.23 -36.08
C LYS A 442 3.81 -7.75 -37.51
N ALA A 443 5.08 -7.77 -37.89
CA ALA A 443 5.56 -8.44 -39.09
C ALA A 443 6.84 -9.20 -38.73
N ALA A 444 6.99 -10.40 -39.27
CA ALA A 444 8.10 -11.33 -39.05
C ALA A 444 9.16 -11.16 -40.15
N ALA A 445 10.42 -11.32 -39.75
CA ALA A 445 11.52 -11.97 -40.47
C ALA A 445 12.60 -12.28 -39.43
#